data_AF-A0A450SLQ8-F1
#
_entry.id   AF-A0A450SLQ8-F1
#
_cell.length_a   1.000
_cell.length_b   1.000
_cell.length_c   1.000
_cell.angle_alpha   90.00
_cell.angle_beta   90.00
_cell.angle_gamma   90.00
#
_symmetry.space_group_name_H-M   'P 1'
#
loop_
_entity.id
_entity.type
_entity.pdbx_description
1 polymer ?
#
loop_
_entity_poly.entity_id
_entity_poly.type
_entity_poly.pdbx_seq_one_letter_code
_entity_poly.pdbx_strand_id
1 'polypeptide(L)'
;MRRRREAVCPNSNEIRAFAKNIVSEALANKDSFLFHETSGYESGLMGYHRPVSRAMFSNCEMVEAIGTLLEPDISGIRKWDAVQWEAYCRAVSMTFQDHVEKKGVWKNSYDVFGSPFGVKGNIETAVSDLYKIDGVADSTWDDDIQTRLRVVVKFIKDAIAILDKKGVPEHLPLRIRERYGPTTTFYDYLVNMIFEVIFSASQVTSPIDQCWWIQHNTVWREFFNSLSPDGAAAKVVKFKVRRLIYDEIVDMKLFPNFKGARILGFCLNVMGVKVHDGDTFHDGRALQKAVLSWTKKNFAWLQSYNPRIAETCLMGTITYDAEHLRLVKTYLAGVEPEPYRDYFSVDPPPASEENRESLRENT
;
A
#
# COMPACT_ATOMS: atom_id res chain seq x y z
N MET A 1 -29.24 -5.82 -40.52
CA MET A 1 -28.33 -4.93 -39.75
C MET A 1 -26.92 -5.48 -39.83
N ARG A 2 -26.05 -4.83 -40.63
CA ARG A 2 -24.63 -5.18 -40.73
C ARG A 2 -23.93 -4.81 -39.42
N ARG A 3 -23.29 -5.80 -38.78
CA ARG A 3 -22.27 -5.55 -37.75
C ARG A 3 -21.16 -4.72 -38.41
N ARG A 4 -21.00 -3.45 -37.99
CA ARG A 4 -19.76 -2.72 -38.25
C ARG A 4 -18.65 -3.50 -37.54
N ARG A 5 -17.82 -4.20 -38.30
CA ARG A 5 -16.48 -4.56 -37.84
C ARG A 5 -15.77 -3.23 -37.64
N GLU A 6 -15.48 -2.89 -36.38
CA GLU A 6 -14.53 -1.83 -36.08
C GLU A 6 -13.24 -2.16 -36.82
N ALA A 7 -12.78 -1.23 -37.64
CA ALA A 7 -11.52 -1.36 -38.35
C ALA A 7 -10.42 -1.36 -37.28
N VAL A 8 -9.82 -2.53 -37.04
CA VAL A 8 -8.54 -2.60 -36.34
C VAL A 8 -7.55 -1.85 -37.22
N CYS A 9 -7.11 -0.68 -36.78
CA CYS A 9 -6.10 0.10 -37.50
C CYS A 9 -4.87 -0.80 -37.74
N PRO A 10 -4.46 -1.01 -39.01
CA PRO A 10 -3.35 -1.90 -39.34
C PRO A 10 -2.01 -1.46 -38.72
N ASN A 11 -1.89 -0.20 -38.30
CA ASN A 11 -0.69 0.37 -37.65
C ASN A 11 -0.69 0.27 -36.10
N SER A 12 -1.70 -0.37 -35.50
CA SER A 12 -1.86 -0.37 -34.03
C SER A 12 -0.73 -1.13 -33.31
N ASN A 13 -0.14 -2.15 -33.94
CA ASN A 13 0.93 -2.92 -33.33
C ASN A 13 2.30 -2.22 -33.43
N GLU A 14 2.62 -1.56 -34.54
CA GLU A 14 3.87 -0.79 -34.64
C GLU A 14 3.87 0.39 -33.67
N ILE A 15 2.75 1.11 -33.54
CA ILE A 15 2.62 2.22 -32.59
C ILE A 15 2.81 1.72 -31.15
N ARG A 16 2.20 0.59 -30.81
CA ARG A 16 2.34 -0.04 -29.48
C ARG A 16 3.78 -0.43 -29.17
N ALA A 17 4.44 -1.08 -30.12
CA ALA A 17 5.84 -1.50 -29.97
C ALA A 17 6.77 -0.28 -29.86
N PHE A 18 6.60 0.71 -30.74
CA PHE A 18 7.36 1.95 -30.72
C PHE A 18 7.21 2.70 -29.40
N ALA A 19 5.97 2.88 -28.93
CA ALA A 19 5.69 3.58 -27.68
C ALA A 19 6.31 2.88 -26.46
N LYS A 20 6.16 1.55 -26.39
CA LYS A 20 6.78 0.73 -25.33
C LYS A 20 8.30 0.87 -25.34
N ASN A 21 8.92 0.77 -26.52
CA ASN A 21 10.37 0.84 -26.66
C ASN A 21 10.90 2.23 -26.28
N ILE A 22 10.30 3.31 -26.77
CA ILE A 22 10.73 4.67 -26.41
C ILE A 22 10.68 4.90 -24.90
N VAL A 23 9.57 4.54 -24.25
CA VAL A 23 9.45 4.77 -22.80
C VAL A 23 10.40 3.87 -22.02
N SER A 24 10.58 2.61 -22.43
CA SER A 24 11.53 1.69 -21.79
C SER A 24 12.97 2.18 -21.92
N GLU A 25 13.39 2.61 -23.11
CA GLU A 25 14.72 3.18 -23.36
C GLU A 25 14.92 4.51 -22.61
N ALA A 26 13.89 5.36 -22.59
CA ALA A 26 13.94 6.61 -21.83
C ALA A 26 14.09 6.34 -20.32
N LEU A 27 13.46 5.29 -19.77
CA LEU A 27 13.63 4.92 -18.36
C LEU A 27 14.97 4.23 -18.08
N ALA A 28 15.53 3.50 -19.05
CA ALA A 28 16.85 2.89 -18.94
C ALA A 28 17.99 3.93 -19.01
N ASN A 29 17.81 4.99 -19.80
CA ASN A 29 18.80 6.05 -19.97
C ASN A 29 18.54 7.23 -19.03
N LYS A 30 19.39 7.39 -17.99
CA LYS A 30 19.31 8.50 -17.03
C LYS A 30 19.57 9.89 -17.64
N ASP A 31 20.10 9.96 -18.85
CA ASP A 31 20.27 11.20 -19.61
C ASP A 31 19.03 11.54 -20.48
N SER A 32 17.94 10.79 -20.34
CA SER A 32 16.71 11.02 -21.11
C SER A 32 15.88 12.18 -20.58
N PHE A 33 14.91 12.61 -21.38
CA PHE A 33 13.96 13.66 -21.00
C PHE A 33 13.19 13.35 -19.70
N LEU A 34 12.99 12.08 -19.32
CA LEU A 34 12.27 11.71 -18.09
C LEU A 34 13.00 12.11 -16.79
N PHE A 35 14.31 12.27 -16.87
CA PHE A 35 15.18 12.63 -15.75
C PHE A 35 15.57 14.11 -15.73
N HIS A 36 15.53 14.78 -16.89
CA HIS A 36 15.85 16.21 -17.00
C HIS A 36 14.62 17.13 -17.04
N GLU A 37 13.44 16.62 -17.43
CA GLU A 37 12.17 17.35 -17.35
C GLU A 37 11.56 17.26 -15.94
N THR A 38 12.28 17.78 -14.95
CA THR A 38 11.89 17.77 -13.54
C THR A 38 11.65 19.19 -13.01
N SER A 39 11.16 19.33 -11.77
CA SER A 39 10.88 20.65 -11.15
C SER A 39 12.01 21.10 -10.22
N GLY A 40 13.23 20.64 -10.45
CA GLY A 40 14.41 21.00 -9.66
C GLY A 40 15.00 22.34 -10.09
N TYR A 41 15.71 23.01 -9.18
CA TYR A 41 16.39 24.28 -9.49
C TYR A 41 17.33 24.17 -10.70
N GLU A 42 17.94 22.99 -10.90
CA GLU A 42 18.90 22.72 -11.97
C GLU A 42 18.26 22.38 -13.33
N SER A 43 16.93 22.21 -13.41
CA SER A 43 16.26 21.72 -14.63
C SER A 43 16.10 22.79 -15.72
N GLY A 44 16.35 24.07 -15.40
CA GLY A 44 16.13 25.19 -16.31
C GLY A 44 14.66 25.34 -16.77
N LEU A 45 14.42 26.26 -17.70
CA LEU A 45 13.07 26.58 -18.20
C LEU A 45 12.38 25.39 -18.88
N MET A 46 13.12 24.66 -19.73
CA MET A 46 12.60 23.51 -20.45
C MET A 46 12.29 22.34 -19.51
N GLY A 47 13.17 22.12 -18.52
CA GLY A 47 12.91 21.09 -17.52
C GLY A 47 11.69 21.41 -16.66
N TYR A 48 11.48 22.68 -16.31
CA TYR A 48 10.29 23.12 -15.58
C TYR A 48 9.00 22.97 -16.39
N HIS A 49 9.02 23.34 -17.68
CA HIS A 49 7.83 23.26 -18.53
C HIS A 49 7.46 21.81 -18.92
N ARG A 50 8.45 20.90 -18.97
CA ARG A 50 8.31 19.47 -19.31
C ARG A 50 7.58 19.21 -20.64
N PRO A 51 7.98 19.86 -21.74
CA PRO A 51 7.22 19.80 -22.98
C PRO A 51 7.06 18.39 -23.54
N VAL A 52 8.11 17.55 -23.51
CA VAL A 52 8.04 16.18 -24.05
C VAL A 52 7.17 15.30 -23.15
N SER A 53 7.41 15.32 -21.84
CA SER A 53 6.65 14.54 -20.87
C SER A 53 5.18 14.92 -20.87
N ARG A 54 4.85 16.22 -20.97
CA ARG A 54 3.44 16.68 -21.05
C ARG A 54 2.77 16.23 -22.34
N ALA A 55 3.46 16.34 -23.47
CA ALA A 55 2.92 15.88 -24.75
C ALA A 55 2.62 14.37 -24.74
N MET A 56 3.49 13.57 -24.10
CA MET A 56 3.35 12.11 -24.05
C MET A 56 2.34 11.63 -22.99
N PHE A 57 2.36 12.21 -21.79
CA PHE A 57 1.67 11.64 -20.63
C PHE A 57 0.47 12.47 -20.15
N SER A 58 0.34 13.75 -20.49
CA SER A 58 -0.82 14.57 -20.10
C SER A 58 -2.00 14.47 -21.07
N ASN A 59 -2.15 13.32 -21.75
CA ASN A 59 -3.29 12.99 -22.59
C ASN A 59 -3.73 11.55 -22.32
N CYS A 60 -4.57 11.37 -21.30
CA CYS A 60 -5.00 10.04 -20.85
C CYS A 60 -5.71 9.21 -21.94
N GLU A 61 -6.47 9.85 -22.83
CA GLU A 61 -7.13 9.17 -23.95
C GLU A 61 -6.11 8.61 -24.94
N MET A 62 -5.04 9.35 -25.24
CA MET A 62 -3.95 8.84 -26.06
C MET A 62 -3.21 7.69 -25.38
N VAL A 63 -2.90 7.83 -24.08
CA VAL A 63 -2.23 6.76 -23.31
C VAL A 63 -3.07 5.48 -23.30
N GLU A 64 -4.37 5.58 -23.06
CA GLU A 64 -5.31 4.46 -23.10
C GLU A 64 -5.44 3.85 -24.50
N ALA A 65 -5.51 4.69 -25.55
CA ALA A 65 -5.61 4.23 -26.93
C ALA A 65 -4.34 3.50 -27.41
N ILE A 66 -3.16 3.94 -26.98
CA ILE A 66 -1.90 3.24 -27.23
C ILE A 66 -1.82 1.97 -26.36
N GLY A 67 -2.21 2.05 -25.09
CA GLY A 67 -2.24 0.94 -24.14
C GLY A 67 -0.86 0.55 -23.58
N THR A 68 0.21 0.61 -24.38
CA THR A 68 1.56 0.15 -23.97
C THR A 68 2.49 1.25 -23.49
N LEU A 69 2.07 2.53 -23.53
CA LEU A 69 2.94 3.66 -23.21
C LEU A 69 3.43 3.64 -21.74
N LEU A 70 2.57 3.19 -20.82
CA LEU A 70 2.90 3.04 -19.39
C LEU A 70 3.10 1.56 -18.99
N GLU A 71 3.36 0.68 -19.96
CA GLU A 71 3.64 -0.74 -19.76
C GLU A 71 5.12 -1.02 -20.09
N PRO A 72 6.05 -0.79 -19.14
CA PRO A 72 7.45 -1.02 -19.39
C PRO A 72 7.73 -2.51 -19.57
N ASP A 73 8.91 -2.85 -20.08
CA ASP A 73 9.32 -4.24 -20.12
C ASP A 73 9.49 -4.82 -18.70
N ILE A 74 8.75 -5.89 -18.38
CA ILE A 74 8.70 -6.52 -17.04
C ILE A 74 10.08 -6.99 -16.61
N SER A 75 10.91 -7.46 -17.54
CA SER A 75 12.26 -7.91 -17.23
C SER A 75 13.18 -6.74 -16.83
N GLY A 76 12.99 -5.58 -17.45
CA GLY A 76 13.67 -4.33 -17.12
C GLY A 76 13.27 -3.76 -15.77
N ILE A 77 11.96 -3.75 -15.46
CA ILE A 77 11.40 -3.18 -14.21
C ILE A 77 12.05 -3.76 -12.95
N ARG A 78 12.37 -5.07 -12.96
CA ARG A 78 12.99 -5.74 -11.81
C ARG A 78 14.39 -5.21 -11.45
N LYS A 79 15.04 -4.51 -12.38
CA LYS A 79 16.38 -3.94 -12.22
C LYS A 79 16.35 -2.44 -11.90
N TRP A 80 15.16 -1.84 -11.83
CA TRP A 80 15.04 -0.41 -11.62
C TRP A 80 15.40 -0.02 -10.20
N ASP A 81 16.25 1.00 -10.14
CA ASP A 81 16.55 1.73 -8.91
C ASP A 81 15.47 2.78 -8.59
N ALA A 82 15.58 3.41 -7.43
CA ALA A 82 14.62 4.42 -6.98
C ALA A 82 14.48 5.62 -7.92
N VAL A 83 15.55 6.03 -8.62
CA VAL A 83 15.51 7.17 -9.55
C VAL A 83 14.64 6.81 -10.76
N GLN A 84 14.79 5.60 -11.30
CA GLN A 84 13.97 5.10 -12.40
C GLN A 84 12.50 4.96 -11.99
N TRP A 85 12.24 4.45 -10.78
CA TRP A 85 10.89 4.39 -10.22
C TRP A 85 10.27 5.78 -10.04
N GLU A 86 11.04 6.78 -9.60
CA GLU A 86 10.54 8.14 -9.45
C GLU A 86 10.17 8.76 -10.81
N ALA A 87 10.97 8.52 -11.85
CA ALA A 87 10.67 8.95 -13.20
C ALA A 87 9.38 8.29 -13.74
N TYR A 88 9.23 6.98 -13.54
CA TYR A 88 8.02 6.25 -13.92
C TYR A 88 6.78 6.77 -13.18
N CYS A 89 6.85 6.90 -11.85
CA CYS A 89 5.76 7.41 -11.02
C CYS A 89 5.34 8.83 -11.45
N ARG A 90 6.29 9.68 -11.85
CA ARG A 90 5.99 11.03 -12.36
C ARG A 90 5.20 10.98 -13.68
N ALA A 91 5.58 10.12 -14.63
CA ALA A 91 4.84 9.94 -15.89
C ALA A 91 3.42 9.41 -15.64
N VAL A 92 3.30 8.43 -14.73
CA VAL A 92 2.01 7.90 -14.28
C VAL A 92 1.13 8.99 -13.66
N SER A 93 1.68 9.81 -12.75
CA SER A 93 0.95 10.91 -12.10
C SER A 93 0.41 11.94 -13.10
N MET A 94 1.17 12.25 -14.15
CA MET A 94 0.71 13.17 -15.21
C MET A 94 -0.51 12.63 -15.96
N THR A 95 -0.48 11.33 -16.27
CA THR A 95 -1.60 10.66 -16.94
C THR A 95 -2.80 10.54 -16.00
N PHE A 96 -2.55 10.20 -14.74
CA PHE A 96 -3.58 10.06 -13.72
C PHE A 96 -4.30 11.38 -13.46
N GLN A 97 -3.55 12.48 -13.36
CA GLN A 97 -4.11 13.81 -13.20
C GLN A 97 -5.04 14.19 -14.37
N ASP A 98 -4.59 14.02 -15.62
CA ASP A 98 -5.40 14.33 -16.80
C ASP A 98 -6.68 13.47 -16.85
N HIS A 99 -6.58 12.19 -16.48
CA HIS A 99 -7.73 11.29 -16.40
C HIS A 99 -8.75 11.76 -15.35
N VAL A 100 -8.30 12.05 -14.13
CA VAL A 100 -9.18 12.51 -13.04
C VAL A 100 -9.86 13.84 -13.41
N GLU A 101 -9.14 14.74 -14.08
CA GLU A 101 -9.67 16.03 -14.53
C GLU A 101 -10.76 15.85 -15.59
N LYS A 102 -10.53 15.04 -16.63
CA LYS A 102 -11.44 14.87 -17.77
C LYS A 102 -12.57 13.86 -17.56
N LYS A 103 -12.24 12.68 -17.02
CA LYS A 103 -13.13 11.51 -16.94
C LYS A 103 -13.67 11.27 -15.53
N GLY A 104 -13.06 11.88 -14.51
CA GLY A 104 -13.46 11.73 -13.12
C GLY A 104 -12.80 10.52 -12.45
N VAL A 105 -13.46 9.98 -11.42
CA VAL A 105 -12.83 9.00 -10.50
C VAL A 105 -13.28 7.54 -10.72
N TRP A 106 -14.23 7.35 -11.62
CA TRP A 106 -14.84 6.05 -11.91
C TRP A 106 -14.02 5.32 -12.97
N LYS A 107 -13.89 4.00 -12.80
CA LYS A 107 -13.20 3.14 -13.76
C LYS A 107 -14.00 2.97 -15.05
N ASN A 108 -13.29 2.93 -16.17
CA ASN A 108 -13.72 2.23 -17.38
C ASN A 108 -13.14 0.80 -17.42
N SER A 109 -13.91 -0.16 -17.93
CA SER A 109 -13.62 -1.60 -17.85
C SER A 109 -12.25 -2.05 -18.40
N TYR A 110 -11.52 -1.19 -19.11
CA TYR A 110 -10.22 -1.45 -19.74
C TYR A 110 -9.08 -0.50 -19.30
N ASP A 111 -9.20 0.20 -18.16
CA ASP A 111 -8.19 1.18 -17.75
C ASP A 111 -6.80 0.58 -17.45
N VAL A 112 -5.78 1.10 -18.14
CA VAL A 112 -4.32 0.84 -18.00
C VAL A 112 -3.83 0.96 -16.55
N PHE A 113 -4.51 1.79 -15.75
CA PHE A 113 -4.19 2.01 -14.34
C PHE A 113 -4.57 0.87 -13.41
N GLY A 114 -5.62 0.11 -13.76
CA GLY A 114 -6.33 -0.75 -12.83
C GLY A 114 -6.06 -2.25 -12.94
N SER A 115 -5.35 -2.66 -13.98
CA SER A 115 -4.97 -4.07 -14.18
C SER A 115 -3.91 -4.49 -13.16
N PRO A 116 -3.99 -5.71 -12.59
CA PRO A 116 -2.89 -6.30 -11.80
C PRO A 116 -1.57 -6.41 -12.57
N PHE A 117 -1.62 -6.43 -13.90
CA PHE A 117 -0.44 -6.43 -14.79
C PHE A 117 -0.17 -5.05 -15.41
N GLY A 118 -0.96 -4.03 -15.03
CA GLY A 118 -0.80 -2.65 -15.47
C GLY A 118 -0.01 -1.83 -14.47
N VAL A 119 -0.24 -0.52 -14.49
CA VAL A 119 0.51 0.46 -13.70
C VAL A 119 0.53 0.14 -12.21
N LYS A 120 -0.62 -0.22 -11.63
CA LYS A 120 -0.73 -0.59 -10.21
C LYS A 120 0.24 -1.71 -9.85
N GLY A 121 0.19 -2.83 -10.57
CA GLY A 121 1.03 -3.99 -10.28
C GLY A 121 2.51 -3.70 -10.48
N ASN A 122 2.86 -2.88 -11.47
CA ASN A 122 4.25 -2.43 -11.66
C ASN A 122 4.74 -1.68 -10.42
N ILE A 123 3.99 -0.67 -9.94
CA ILE A 123 4.40 0.12 -8.77
C ILE A 123 4.46 -0.74 -7.50
N GLU A 124 3.53 -1.68 -7.32
CA GLU A 124 3.57 -2.62 -6.18
C GLU A 124 4.82 -3.52 -6.21
N THR A 125 5.32 -3.85 -7.39
CA THR A 125 6.55 -4.64 -7.54
C THR A 125 7.78 -3.90 -6.99
N ALA A 126 7.78 -2.56 -6.98
CA ALA A 126 8.88 -1.74 -6.45
C ALA A 126 9.16 -1.95 -4.95
N VAL A 127 8.17 -2.44 -4.19
CA VAL A 127 8.29 -2.74 -2.74
C VAL A 127 8.25 -4.24 -2.45
N SER A 128 8.16 -5.09 -3.46
CA SER A 128 7.98 -6.54 -3.30
C SER A 128 9.18 -7.24 -2.66
N ASP A 129 10.36 -6.64 -2.72
CA ASP A 129 11.59 -7.18 -2.15
C ASP A 129 12.02 -6.50 -0.84
N LEU A 130 11.11 -5.78 -0.20
CA LEU A 130 11.34 -5.17 1.11
C LEU A 130 11.68 -6.19 2.19
N TYR A 131 11.28 -7.45 2.05
CA TYR A 131 11.69 -8.52 2.97
C TYR A 131 13.20 -8.82 2.93
N LYS A 132 13.92 -8.45 1.88
CA LYS A 132 15.36 -8.75 1.75
C LYS A 132 16.22 -7.98 2.75
N ILE A 133 15.70 -6.89 3.30
CA ILE A 133 16.40 -6.09 4.32
C ILE A 133 16.06 -6.53 5.74
N ASP A 134 15.15 -7.50 5.93
CA ASP A 134 14.87 -8.10 7.24
C ASP A 134 16.09 -8.85 7.77
N GLY A 135 16.48 -8.56 9.01
CA GLY A 135 17.64 -9.15 9.67
C GLY A 135 19.00 -8.62 9.20
N VAL A 136 19.02 -7.67 8.26
CA VAL A 136 20.26 -7.04 7.79
C VAL A 136 20.68 -5.93 8.76
N ALA A 137 21.76 -6.17 9.51
CA ALA A 137 22.40 -5.13 10.30
C ALA A 137 22.95 -4.01 9.39
N ASP A 138 22.82 -2.76 9.81
CA ASP A 138 23.37 -1.58 9.12
C ASP A 138 22.83 -1.29 7.71
N SER A 139 21.60 -1.71 7.38
CA SER A 139 20.94 -1.18 6.17
C SER A 139 20.85 0.34 6.28
N THR A 140 21.55 1.07 5.42
CA THR A 140 21.57 2.53 5.50
C THR A 140 20.25 3.11 4.99
N TRP A 141 19.94 4.34 5.40
CA TRP A 141 18.78 5.09 4.91
C TRP A 141 18.77 5.23 3.37
N ASP A 142 19.96 5.23 2.76
CA ASP A 142 20.20 5.35 1.32
C ASP A 142 20.18 4.00 0.58
N ASP A 143 19.83 2.92 1.27
CA ASP A 143 19.56 1.65 0.60
C ASP A 143 18.46 1.84 -0.46
N ASP A 144 18.69 1.28 -1.65
CA ASP A 144 17.78 1.45 -2.78
C ASP A 144 16.38 0.90 -2.48
N ILE A 145 16.27 -0.20 -1.72
CA ILE A 145 14.99 -0.80 -1.34
C ILE A 145 14.19 0.17 -0.46
N GLN A 146 14.84 0.81 0.52
CA GLN A 146 14.19 1.84 1.34
C GLN A 146 13.83 3.08 0.51
N THR A 147 14.68 3.48 -0.42
CA THR A 147 14.42 4.65 -1.28
C THR A 147 13.24 4.40 -2.21
N ARG A 148 13.12 3.19 -2.79
CA ARG A 148 11.97 2.77 -3.60
C ARG A 148 10.67 2.77 -2.79
N LEU A 149 10.69 2.30 -1.54
CA LEU A 149 9.54 2.41 -0.64
C LEU A 149 9.08 3.86 -0.49
N ARG A 150 10.01 4.80 -0.25
CA ARG A 150 9.68 6.23 -0.14
C ARG A 150 9.09 6.79 -1.43
N VAL A 151 9.60 6.39 -2.58
CA VAL A 151 9.06 6.80 -3.90
C VAL A 151 7.60 6.33 -4.04
N VAL A 152 7.29 5.08 -3.70
CA VAL A 152 5.92 4.54 -3.78
C VAL A 152 4.98 5.26 -2.80
N VAL A 153 5.41 5.49 -1.55
CA VAL A 153 4.63 6.21 -0.55
C VAL A 153 4.32 7.64 -1.03
N LYS A 154 5.33 8.34 -1.55
CA LYS A 154 5.17 9.69 -2.13
C LYS A 154 4.19 9.68 -3.30
N PHE A 155 4.33 8.73 -4.23
CA PHE A 155 3.41 8.59 -5.36
C PHE A 155 1.95 8.44 -4.91
N ILE A 156 1.68 7.57 -3.92
CA ILE A 156 0.33 7.37 -3.40
C ILE A 156 -0.22 8.67 -2.78
N LYS A 157 0.60 9.39 -1.99
CA LYS A 157 0.19 10.68 -1.41
C LYS A 157 -0.15 11.73 -2.47
N ASP A 158 0.68 11.83 -3.51
CA ASP A 158 0.45 12.75 -4.62
C ASP A 158 -0.83 12.39 -5.39
N ALA A 159 -1.11 11.08 -5.58
CA ALA A 159 -2.34 10.61 -6.19
C ALA A 159 -3.58 10.92 -5.33
N ILE A 160 -3.50 10.79 -4.01
CA ILE A 160 -4.58 11.21 -3.10
C ILE A 160 -4.81 12.72 -3.22
N ALA A 161 -3.75 13.53 -3.31
CA ALA A 161 -3.87 14.97 -3.47
C ALA A 161 -4.52 15.37 -4.80
N ILE A 162 -4.29 14.62 -5.88
CA ILE A 162 -4.99 14.81 -7.17
C ILE A 162 -6.51 14.56 -6.99
N LEU A 163 -6.90 13.46 -6.33
CA LEU A 163 -8.31 13.18 -6.05
C LEU A 163 -8.95 14.23 -5.14
N ASP A 164 -8.20 14.73 -4.16
CA ASP A 164 -8.69 15.73 -3.23
C ASP A 164 -9.01 17.05 -3.92
N LYS A 165 -8.11 17.49 -4.82
CA LYS A 165 -8.34 18.66 -5.68
C LYS A 165 -9.56 18.52 -6.58
N LYS A 166 -9.87 17.30 -7.04
CA LYS A 166 -11.07 17.03 -7.85
C LYS A 166 -12.35 17.08 -7.02
N GLY A 167 -12.27 16.75 -5.74
CA GLY A 167 -13.41 16.61 -4.84
C GLY A 167 -13.99 15.19 -4.84
N VAL A 168 -14.55 14.79 -3.70
CA VAL A 168 -15.16 13.46 -3.51
C VAL A 168 -16.57 13.45 -4.11
N PRO A 169 -16.92 12.47 -4.96
CA PRO A 169 -18.29 12.33 -5.47
C PRO A 169 -19.30 12.00 -4.35
N GLU A 170 -20.50 12.56 -4.41
CA GLU A 170 -21.55 12.40 -3.38
C GLU A 170 -21.98 10.93 -3.15
N HIS A 171 -21.95 10.10 -4.19
CA HIS A 171 -22.42 8.71 -4.15
C HIS A 171 -21.28 7.69 -4.16
N LEU A 172 -20.09 8.08 -3.69
CA LEU A 172 -18.96 7.17 -3.62
C LEU A 172 -19.21 6.05 -2.59
N PRO A 173 -19.22 4.76 -2.99
CA PRO A 173 -19.46 3.67 -2.06
C PRO A 173 -18.27 3.53 -1.11
N LEU A 174 -18.49 3.75 0.18
CA LEU A 174 -17.46 3.54 1.21
C LEU A 174 -17.17 2.05 1.45
N ARG A 175 -18.16 1.19 1.24
CA ARG A 175 -18.06 -0.26 1.38
C ARG A 175 -18.47 -0.95 0.09
N ILE A 176 -17.56 -1.69 -0.51
CA ILE A 176 -17.89 -2.61 -1.60
C ILE A 176 -18.57 -3.82 -0.96
N ARG A 177 -19.82 -4.08 -1.34
CA ARG A 177 -20.55 -5.30 -0.97
C ARG A 177 -20.72 -6.11 -2.24
N GLU A 178 -20.45 -7.41 -2.21
CA GLU A 178 -20.52 -8.32 -3.37
C GLU A 178 -21.83 -8.21 -4.16
N ARG A 179 -22.93 -7.83 -3.48
CA ARG A 179 -24.28 -7.76 -4.03
C ARG A 179 -24.53 -6.71 -5.14
N TYR A 180 -23.63 -5.77 -5.39
CA TYR A 180 -23.88 -4.63 -6.31
C TYR A 180 -22.94 -4.55 -7.52
N GLY A 181 -22.09 -5.56 -7.74
CA GLY A 181 -21.09 -5.53 -8.81
C GLY A 181 -19.94 -4.54 -8.54
N PRO A 182 -18.78 -4.71 -9.18
CA PRO A 182 -17.59 -3.91 -8.86
C PRO A 182 -17.65 -2.56 -9.58
N THR A 183 -18.28 -1.54 -8.97
CA THR A 183 -17.93 -0.15 -9.29
C THR A 183 -16.64 0.20 -8.56
N THR A 184 -15.53 -0.37 -9.03
CA THR A 184 -14.18 -0.04 -8.53
C THR A 184 -13.82 1.38 -8.96
N THR A 185 -13.26 2.16 -8.05
CA THR A 185 -12.82 3.54 -8.28
C THR A 185 -11.32 3.67 -8.07
N PHE A 186 -10.74 4.81 -8.45
CA PHE A 186 -9.33 5.08 -8.11
C PHE A 186 -9.06 5.12 -6.61
N TYR A 187 -10.07 5.43 -5.78
CA TYR A 187 -9.96 5.28 -4.33
C TYR A 187 -9.63 3.84 -3.94
N ASP A 188 -10.30 2.87 -4.57
CA ASP A 188 -10.11 1.45 -4.26
C ASP A 188 -8.72 0.96 -4.73
N TYR A 189 -8.18 1.50 -5.84
CA TYR A 189 -6.80 1.19 -6.24
C TYR A 189 -5.77 1.72 -5.25
N LEU A 190 -5.91 2.98 -4.82
CA LEU A 190 -5.02 3.56 -3.82
C LEU A 190 -5.12 2.84 -2.48
N VAL A 191 -6.33 2.42 -2.08
CA VAL A 191 -6.54 1.61 -0.87
C VAL A 191 -5.80 0.28 -0.96
N ASN A 192 -5.90 -0.42 -2.09
CA ASN A 192 -5.19 -1.68 -2.30
C ASN A 192 -3.67 -1.46 -2.32
N MET A 193 -3.18 -0.41 -2.98
CA MET A 193 -1.75 -0.10 -2.99
C MET A 193 -1.21 0.20 -1.58
N ILE A 194 -1.93 0.98 -0.77
CA ILE A 194 -1.55 1.24 0.64
C ILE A 194 -1.52 -0.07 1.42
N PHE A 195 -2.51 -0.93 1.23
CA PHE A 195 -2.57 -2.22 1.91
C PHE A 195 -1.41 -3.15 1.52
N GLU A 196 -1.05 -3.21 0.23
CA GLU A 196 0.12 -3.97 -0.22
C GLU A 196 1.44 -3.36 0.29
N VAL A 197 1.56 -2.03 0.36
CA VAL A 197 2.72 -1.38 1.00
C VAL A 197 2.82 -1.73 2.48
N ILE A 198 1.71 -1.71 3.22
CA ILE A 198 1.66 -2.14 4.63
C ILE A 198 2.06 -3.61 4.75
N PHE A 199 1.55 -4.47 3.87
CA PHE A 199 1.92 -5.88 3.87
C PHE A 199 3.41 -6.09 3.58
N SER A 200 3.97 -5.43 2.57
CA SER A 200 5.41 -5.49 2.29
C SER A 200 6.25 -4.98 3.47
N ALA A 201 5.83 -3.88 4.10
CA ALA A 201 6.52 -3.32 5.27
C ALA A 201 6.45 -4.24 6.50
N SER A 202 5.34 -4.96 6.67
CA SER A 202 5.19 -5.95 7.74
C SER A 202 6.16 -7.12 7.62
N GLN A 203 6.79 -7.32 6.45
CA GLN A 203 7.77 -8.40 6.28
C GLN A 203 9.13 -8.09 6.92
N VAL A 204 9.38 -6.82 7.29
CA VAL A 204 10.58 -6.42 8.03
C VAL A 204 10.27 -6.42 9.51
N THR A 205 10.81 -7.40 10.22
CA THR A 205 10.54 -7.67 11.64
C THR A 205 11.74 -7.40 12.54
N SER A 206 12.94 -7.38 11.96
CA SER A 206 14.22 -7.16 12.65
C SER A 206 15.24 -6.45 11.73
N PRO A 207 16.25 -5.75 12.29
CA PRO A 207 16.38 -5.34 13.69
C PRO A 207 15.23 -4.42 14.15
N ILE A 208 15.03 -4.30 15.47
CA ILE A 208 13.88 -3.57 16.07
C ILE A 208 13.77 -2.13 15.53
N ASP A 209 14.89 -1.41 15.47
CA ASP A 209 14.92 -0.01 15.01
C ASP A 209 14.53 0.12 13.54
N GLN A 210 15.05 -0.76 12.68
CA GLN A 210 14.74 -0.78 11.26
C GLN A 210 13.28 -1.16 11.01
N CYS A 211 12.78 -2.17 11.72
CA CYS A 211 11.37 -2.57 11.73
C CYS A 211 10.46 -1.40 12.12
N TRP A 212 10.73 -0.72 13.24
CA TRP A 212 9.98 0.45 13.67
C TRP A 212 10.06 1.57 12.64
N TRP A 213 11.25 1.86 12.12
CA TRP A 213 11.48 2.94 11.17
C TRP A 213 10.68 2.74 9.88
N ILE A 214 10.72 1.55 9.28
CA ILE A 214 9.98 1.22 8.06
C ILE A 214 8.47 1.23 8.33
N GLN A 215 8.03 0.48 9.34
CA GLN A 215 6.61 0.28 9.59
C GLN A 215 5.93 1.55 10.10
N HIS A 216 6.52 2.22 11.09
CA HIS A 216 5.96 3.41 11.69
C HIS A 216 6.32 4.69 10.91
N ASN A 217 7.61 4.98 10.70
CA ASN A 217 8.02 6.30 10.20
C ASN A 217 7.82 6.45 8.69
N THR A 218 8.13 5.42 7.90
CA THR A 218 8.01 5.49 6.43
C THR A 218 6.61 5.15 5.94
N VAL A 219 5.87 4.26 6.60
CA VAL A 219 4.55 3.81 6.13
C VAL A 219 3.41 4.38 6.96
N TRP A 220 3.29 3.99 8.23
CA TRP A 220 2.11 4.34 9.03
C TRP A 220 1.95 5.85 9.20
N ARG A 221 3.03 6.56 9.53
CA ARG A 221 3.01 8.01 9.76
C ARG A 221 2.60 8.81 8.52
N GLU A 222 3.02 8.34 7.35
CA GLU A 222 2.75 8.97 6.05
C GLU A 222 1.30 8.80 5.60
N PHE A 223 0.60 7.76 6.06
CA PHE A 223 -0.79 7.48 5.67
C PHE A 223 -1.83 7.77 6.76
N PHE A 224 -1.46 7.75 8.04
CA PHE A 224 -2.42 7.85 9.15
C PHE A 224 -2.09 8.87 10.24
N ASN A 225 -0.88 9.42 10.31
CA ASN A 225 -0.52 10.39 11.35
C ASN A 225 -0.18 11.78 10.75
N SER A 226 0.75 12.50 11.37
CA SER A 226 1.03 13.92 11.12
C SER A 226 1.46 14.28 9.69
N LEU A 227 1.93 13.31 8.90
CA LEU A 227 2.34 13.54 7.51
C LEU A 227 1.30 13.07 6.50
N SER A 228 0.16 12.60 7.00
CA SER A 228 -0.92 12.09 6.17
C SER A 228 -1.76 13.20 5.55
N PRO A 229 -2.22 13.02 4.29
CA PRO A 229 -3.20 13.92 3.71
C PRO A 229 -4.48 13.96 4.56
N ASP A 230 -5.08 15.13 4.75
CA ASP A 230 -6.25 15.36 5.61
C ASP A 230 -7.52 15.77 4.85
N GLY A 231 -7.41 15.91 3.53
CA GLY A 231 -8.49 16.23 2.62
C GLY A 231 -9.64 15.21 2.62
N ALA A 232 -10.75 15.58 1.99
CA ALA A 232 -11.94 14.74 1.88
C ALA A 232 -11.63 13.40 1.20
N ALA A 233 -10.81 13.41 0.13
CA ALA A 233 -10.40 12.19 -0.54
C ALA A 233 -9.55 11.30 0.37
N ALA A 234 -8.65 11.90 1.14
CA ALA A 234 -7.80 11.19 2.09
C ALA A 234 -8.60 10.51 3.20
N LYS A 235 -9.64 11.18 3.73
CA LYS A 235 -10.55 10.60 4.73
C LYS A 235 -11.25 9.35 4.22
N VAL A 236 -11.70 9.36 2.97
CA VAL A 236 -12.29 8.19 2.30
C VAL A 236 -11.27 7.05 2.19
N VAL A 237 -10.06 7.35 1.68
CA VAL A 237 -9.00 6.34 1.52
C VAL A 237 -8.65 5.72 2.88
N LYS A 238 -8.36 6.55 3.90
CA LYS A 238 -8.05 6.09 5.26
C LYS A 238 -9.16 5.21 5.83
N PHE A 239 -10.42 5.58 5.66
CA PHE A 239 -11.55 4.76 6.08
C PHE A 239 -11.54 3.38 5.43
N LYS A 240 -11.40 3.34 4.10
CA LYS A 240 -11.37 2.10 3.33
C LYS A 240 -10.16 1.23 3.67
N VAL A 241 -8.97 1.80 3.84
CA VAL A 241 -7.77 1.05 4.23
C VAL A 241 -7.93 0.44 5.63
N ARG A 242 -8.41 1.20 6.62
CA ARG A 242 -8.67 0.65 7.97
C ARG A 242 -9.64 -0.52 7.91
N ARG A 243 -10.66 -0.41 7.05
CA ARG A 243 -11.63 -1.48 6.86
C ARG A 243 -10.98 -2.72 6.23
N LEU A 244 -10.21 -2.56 5.17
CA LEU A 244 -9.51 -3.65 4.49
C LEU A 244 -8.53 -4.38 5.43
N ILE A 245 -7.77 -3.62 6.23
CA ILE A 245 -6.90 -4.18 7.28
C ILE A 245 -7.70 -5.03 8.27
N TYR A 246 -8.82 -4.50 8.75
CA TYR A 246 -9.64 -5.21 9.74
C TYR A 246 -10.30 -6.46 9.14
N ASP A 247 -10.78 -6.39 7.90
CA ASP A 247 -11.39 -7.53 7.22
C ASP A 247 -10.36 -8.66 7.04
N GLU A 248 -9.13 -8.37 6.62
CA GLU A 248 -8.04 -9.36 6.54
C GLU A 248 -7.72 -10.02 7.90
N ILE A 249 -7.75 -9.25 9.00
CA ILE A 249 -7.51 -9.79 10.34
C ILE A 249 -8.68 -10.67 10.80
N VAL A 250 -9.91 -10.25 10.54
CA VAL A 250 -11.11 -11.01 10.93
C VAL A 250 -11.19 -12.33 10.20
N ASP A 251 -10.83 -12.36 8.92
CA ASP A 251 -10.85 -13.56 8.08
C ASP A 251 -9.94 -14.67 8.62
N MET A 252 -8.91 -14.34 9.41
CA MET A 252 -8.09 -15.35 10.10
C MET A 252 -8.87 -16.24 11.06
N LYS A 253 -10.07 -15.84 11.50
CA LYS A 253 -10.95 -16.70 12.30
C LYS A 253 -11.47 -17.89 11.49
N LEU A 254 -11.72 -17.69 10.20
CA LEU A 254 -12.16 -18.73 9.27
C LEU A 254 -10.97 -19.44 8.62
N PHE A 255 -9.98 -18.65 8.20
CA PHE A 255 -8.80 -19.11 7.46
C PHE A 255 -7.53 -18.45 8.02
N PRO A 256 -6.96 -18.99 9.11
CA PRO A 256 -5.67 -18.54 9.63
C PRO A 256 -4.62 -18.52 8.51
N ASN A 257 -3.98 -17.38 8.30
CA ASN A 257 -3.03 -17.20 7.20
C ASN A 257 -1.90 -16.22 7.58
N PHE A 258 -0.76 -16.33 6.89
CA PHE A 258 0.41 -15.50 7.17
C PHE A 258 0.22 -14.02 6.83
N LYS A 259 -0.64 -13.68 5.85
CA LYS A 259 -0.89 -12.29 5.46
C LYS A 259 -1.58 -11.54 6.58
N GLY A 260 -2.73 -12.03 7.03
CA GLY A 260 -3.45 -11.50 8.19
C GLY A 260 -2.61 -11.47 9.46
N ALA A 261 -1.75 -12.48 9.69
CA ALA A 261 -0.88 -12.50 10.86
C ALA A 261 0.16 -11.38 10.83
N ARG A 262 0.79 -11.15 9.66
CA ARG A 262 1.73 -10.05 9.49
C ARG A 262 1.06 -8.68 9.58
N ILE A 263 -0.14 -8.54 9.02
CA ILE A 263 -0.94 -7.30 9.13
C ILE A 263 -1.33 -7.04 10.60
N LEU A 264 -1.70 -8.07 11.35
CA LEU A 264 -1.96 -7.98 12.78
C LEU A 264 -0.69 -7.57 13.55
N GLY A 265 0.44 -8.23 13.28
CA GLY A 265 1.72 -7.91 13.90
C GLY A 265 2.17 -6.47 13.64
N PHE A 266 2.05 -6.02 12.39
CA PHE A 266 2.25 -4.62 12.01
C PHE A 266 1.39 -3.68 12.85
N CYS A 267 0.07 -3.93 12.93
CA CYS A 267 -0.86 -3.09 13.70
C CYS A 267 -0.50 -3.00 15.19
N LEU A 268 -0.16 -4.13 15.82
CA LEU A 268 0.25 -4.17 17.22
C LEU A 268 1.60 -3.46 17.43
N ASN A 269 2.52 -3.58 16.47
CA ASN A 269 3.79 -2.89 16.50
C ASN A 269 3.59 -1.37 16.39
N VAL A 270 2.92 -0.86 15.36
CA VAL A 270 2.80 0.59 15.13
C VAL A 270 1.82 1.30 16.05
N MET A 271 0.69 0.69 16.41
CA MET A 271 -0.33 1.33 17.26
C MET A 271 -0.17 0.98 18.74
N GLY A 272 0.60 -0.07 19.07
CA GLY A 272 0.78 -0.52 20.45
C GLY A 272 -0.34 -1.41 20.97
N VAL A 273 -0.09 -2.00 22.15
CA VAL A 273 -0.96 -2.97 22.80
C VAL A 273 -1.91 -2.35 23.85
N LYS A 274 -1.86 -1.03 24.02
CA LYS A 274 -2.76 -0.26 24.88
C LYS A 274 -3.33 0.94 24.11
N VAL A 275 -4.60 1.23 24.35
CA VAL A 275 -5.23 2.44 23.81
C VAL A 275 -4.73 3.63 24.61
N HIS A 276 -4.03 4.54 23.96
CA HIS A 276 -3.64 5.82 24.58
C HIS A 276 -4.78 6.83 24.41
N ASP A 277 -4.97 7.69 25.42
CA ASP A 277 -6.04 8.70 25.43
C ASP A 277 -5.64 10.03 24.76
N GLY A 278 -4.47 10.09 24.13
CA GLY A 278 -3.98 11.28 23.42
C GLY A 278 -4.47 11.42 21.97
N ASP A 279 -4.52 12.66 21.48
CA ASP A 279 -4.98 13.02 20.13
C ASP A 279 -4.05 12.53 19.00
N THR A 280 -2.82 12.15 19.30
CA THR A 280 -1.78 11.76 18.31
C THR A 280 -2.19 10.57 17.41
N PHE A 281 -3.18 9.77 17.83
CA PHE A 281 -3.65 8.58 17.10
C PHE A 281 -5.11 8.65 16.67
N HIS A 282 -5.71 9.84 16.58
CA HIS A 282 -7.13 10.00 16.25
C HIS A 282 -7.59 9.15 15.04
N ASP A 283 -6.82 9.17 13.95
CA ASP A 283 -7.15 8.44 12.72
C ASP A 283 -6.95 6.91 12.86
N GLY A 284 -6.04 6.44 13.70
CA GLY A 284 -5.79 5.02 13.94
C GLY A 284 -6.67 4.39 15.03
N ARG A 285 -7.24 5.21 15.93
CA ARG A 285 -7.85 4.74 17.19
C ARG A 285 -8.98 3.75 17.01
N ALA A 286 -9.85 3.96 16.01
CA ALA A 286 -10.95 3.04 15.73
C ALA A 286 -10.44 1.66 15.30
N LEU A 287 -9.42 1.62 14.44
CA LEU A 287 -8.78 0.38 14.02
C LEU A 287 -8.04 -0.26 15.19
N GLN A 288 -7.28 0.51 15.98
CA GLN A 288 -6.57 0.00 17.15
C GLN A 288 -7.52 -0.73 18.11
N LYS A 289 -8.66 -0.11 18.46
CA LYS A 289 -9.66 -0.74 19.33
C LYS A 289 -10.20 -2.04 18.73
N ALA A 290 -10.48 -2.06 17.43
CA ALA A 290 -10.99 -3.23 16.75
C ALA A 290 -9.95 -4.38 16.69
N VAL A 291 -8.68 -4.04 16.39
CA VAL A 291 -7.55 -4.96 16.39
C VAL A 291 -7.33 -5.54 17.79
N LEU A 292 -7.22 -4.70 18.83
CA LEU A 292 -7.03 -5.17 20.20
C LEU A 292 -8.22 -6.03 20.66
N SER A 293 -9.45 -5.67 20.31
CA SER A 293 -10.62 -6.49 20.62
C SER A 293 -10.55 -7.87 19.95
N TRP A 294 -10.12 -7.93 18.69
CA TRP A 294 -9.91 -9.20 17.99
C TRP A 294 -8.78 -10.00 18.64
N THR A 295 -7.63 -9.38 18.91
CA THR A 295 -6.46 -10.02 19.55
C THR A 295 -6.83 -10.61 20.89
N LYS A 296 -7.54 -9.84 21.74
CA LYS A 296 -7.99 -10.30 23.05
C LYS A 296 -8.79 -11.60 22.94
N LYS A 297 -9.75 -11.66 22.02
CA LYS A 297 -10.65 -12.82 21.90
C LYS A 297 -10.04 -14.02 21.19
N ASN A 298 -9.07 -13.81 20.30
CA ASN A 298 -8.65 -14.84 19.34
C ASN A 298 -7.17 -15.22 19.43
N PHE A 299 -6.29 -14.44 20.06
CA PHE A 299 -4.86 -14.72 20.02
C PHE A 299 -4.48 -16.04 20.70
N ALA A 300 -4.99 -16.30 21.91
CA ALA A 300 -4.68 -17.57 22.60
C ALA A 300 -5.25 -18.78 21.84
N TRP A 301 -6.43 -18.63 21.23
CA TRP A 301 -6.96 -19.64 20.30
C TRP A 301 -6.00 -19.87 19.12
N LEU A 302 -5.56 -18.80 18.44
CA LEU A 302 -4.66 -18.89 17.30
C LEU A 302 -3.33 -19.55 17.70
N GLN A 303 -2.77 -19.19 18.87
CA GLN A 303 -1.57 -19.82 19.41
C GLN A 303 -1.77 -21.32 19.65
N SER A 304 -2.92 -21.73 20.18
CA SER A 304 -3.22 -23.15 20.42
C SER A 304 -3.49 -23.94 19.14
N TYR A 305 -4.13 -23.31 18.15
CA TYR A 305 -4.58 -23.94 16.92
C TYR A 305 -3.49 -24.00 15.85
N ASN A 306 -2.74 -22.91 15.69
CA ASN A 306 -1.63 -22.81 14.76
C ASN A 306 -0.53 -21.86 15.28
N PRO A 307 0.39 -22.38 16.12
CA PRO A 307 1.45 -21.60 16.74
C PRO A 307 2.31 -20.82 15.73
N ARG A 308 2.61 -21.39 14.56
CA ARG A 308 3.45 -20.74 13.54
C ARG A 308 2.82 -19.45 12.99
N ILE A 309 1.50 -19.45 12.83
CA ILE A 309 0.77 -18.25 12.39
C ILE A 309 0.70 -17.24 13.52
N ALA A 310 0.45 -17.69 14.76
CA ALA A 310 0.44 -16.81 15.92
C ALA A 310 1.81 -16.14 16.17
N GLU A 311 2.91 -16.89 16.03
CA GLU A 311 4.29 -16.38 16.10
C GLU A 311 4.55 -15.30 15.05
N THR A 312 3.95 -15.40 13.86
CA THR A 312 4.08 -14.38 12.81
C THR A 312 3.44 -13.04 13.22
N CYS A 313 2.49 -13.04 14.15
CA CYS A 313 1.92 -11.82 14.73
C CYS A 313 2.87 -11.12 15.72
N LEU A 314 3.87 -11.83 16.23
CA LEU A 314 4.80 -11.36 17.26
C LEU A 314 6.02 -10.71 16.60
N MET A 315 5.86 -9.46 16.16
CA MET A 315 6.90 -8.71 15.44
C MET A 315 7.61 -7.69 16.33
N GLY A 316 8.87 -7.41 16.01
CA GLY A 316 9.68 -6.38 16.65
C GLY A 316 9.87 -6.66 18.14
N THR A 317 9.17 -5.89 18.98
CA THR A 317 9.33 -5.91 20.44
C THR A 317 8.23 -6.66 21.19
N ILE A 318 7.35 -7.36 20.48
CA ILE A 318 6.18 -8.01 21.07
C ILE A 318 6.45 -9.50 21.26
N THR A 319 6.21 -9.99 22.47
CA THR A 319 6.29 -11.41 22.83
C THR A 319 4.99 -11.89 23.47
N TYR A 320 4.81 -13.21 23.55
CA TYR A 320 3.65 -13.82 24.21
C TYR A 320 4.08 -14.57 25.47
N ASP A 321 3.47 -14.22 26.59
CA ASP A 321 3.58 -14.89 27.88
C ASP A 321 2.37 -15.82 28.04
N ALA A 322 2.60 -17.10 27.74
CA ALA A 322 1.58 -18.14 27.73
C ALA A 322 1.07 -18.49 29.14
N GLU A 323 1.92 -18.34 30.17
CA GLU A 323 1.55 -18.62 31.56
C GLU A 323 0.49 -17.63 32.06
N HIS A 324 0.66 -16.35 31.71
CA HIS A 324 -0.23 -15.28 32.14
C HIS A 324 -1.25 -14.86 31.07
N LEU A 325 -1.31 -15.59 29.94
CA LEU A 325 -2.16 -15.30 28.78
C LEU A 325 -2.11 -13.81 28.39
N ARG A 326 -0.91 -13.29 28.09
CA ARG A 326 -0.73 -11.88 27.75
C ARG A 326 0.34 -11.64 26.69
N LEU A 327 0.12 -10.62 25.87
CA LEU A 327 1.16 -10.04 25.03
C LEU A 327 1.97 -9.04 25.84
N VAL A 328 3.28 -9.03 25.62
CA VAL A 328 4.24 -8.14 26.27
C VAL A 328 4.97 -7.34 25.20
N LYS A 329 4.83 -6.01 25.21
CA LYS A 329 5.58 -5.12 24.34
C LYS A 329 6.71 -4.47 25.13
N THR A 330 7.96 -4.72 24.72
CA THR A 330 9.15 -4.24 25.41
C THR A 330 9.79 -3.08 24.65
N TYR A 331 9.69 -1.87 25.18
CA TYR A 331 10.30 -0.71 24.54
C TYR A 331 11.80 -0.73 24.73
N LEU A 332 12.56 -0.20 23.76
CA LEU A 332 14.01 -0.10 23.89
C LEU A 332 14.34 0.76 25.12
N ALA A 333 15.28 0.27 25.94
CA ALA A 333 15.76 1.00 27.09
C ALA A 333 16.45 2.29 26.59
N GLY A 334 15.93 3.44 27.05
CA GLY A 334 16.56 4.74 26.81
C GLY A 334 17.64 4.99 27.86
N VAL A 335 17.44 6.03 28.66
CA VAL A 335 18.33 6.38 29.79
C VAL A 335 18.03 5.54 31.03
N GLU A 336 16.86 4.89 31.10
CA GLU A 336 16.45 4.07 32.25
C GLU A 336 17.14 2.69 32.26
N PRO A 337 17.45 2.12 33.45
CA PRO A 337 18.14 0.84 33.55
C PRO A 337 17.31 -0.35 33.04
N GLU A 338 15.99 -0.25 33.13
CA GLU A 338 15.07 -1.32 32.71
C GLU A 338 14.20 -0.85 31.53
N PRO A 339 14.01 -1.70 30.51
CA PRO A 339 13.14 -1.38 29.40
C PRO A 339 11.68 -1.32 29.86
N TYR A 340 10.99 -0.23 29.55
CA TYR A 340 9.57 -0.06 29.80
C TYR A 340 8.75 -1.15 29.09
N ARG A 341 7.72 -1.70 29.75
CA ARG A 341 6.89 -2.79 29.21
C ARG A 341 5.40 -2.47 29.30
N ASP A 342 4.70 -2.74 28.21
CA ASP A 342 3.24 -2.79 28.19
C ASP A 342 2.74 -4.23 28.14
N TYR A 343 1.73 -4.52 28.96
CA TYR A 343 1.08 -5.81 29.06
C TYR A 343 -0.34 -5.73 28.52
N PHE A 344 -0.76 -6.74 27.76
CA PHE A 344 -2.10 -6.87 27.20
C PHE A 344 -2.65 -8.29 27.36
N SER A 345 -3.61 -8.47 28.26
CA SER A 345 -4.23 -9.77 28.53
C SER A 345 -5.14 -10.21 27.39
N VAL A 346 -5.06 -11.49 27.05
CA VAL A 346 -5.93 -12.17 26.08
C VAL A 346 -6.81 -13.20 26.78
N ASP A 347 -7.97 -13.47 26.21
CA ASP A 347 -8.92 -14.44 26.72
C ASP A 347 -8.37 -15.86 26.49
N PRO A 348 -8.67 -16.83 27.37
CA PRO A 348 -8.26 -18.21 27.19
C PRO A 348 -8.88 -18.81 25.91
N PRO A 349 -8.22 -19.82 25.29
CA PRO A 349 -8.79 -20.50 24.13
C PRO A 349 -10.12 -21.20 24.52
N PRO A 350 -11.11 -21.27 23.61
CA PRO A 350 -12.37 -21.95 23.90
C PRO A 350 -12.12 -23.44 24.22
N ALA A 351 -12.79 -23.93 25.27
CA ALA A 351 -12.68 -25.34 25.69
C ALA A 351 -13.31 -26.27 24.62
N SER A 352 -12.46 -27.07 23.96
CA SER A 352 -12.72 -28.24 23.09
C SER A 352 -13.94 -28.25 22.13
N GLU A 353 -13.63 -28.44 20.84
CA GLU A 353 -14.38 -28.91 19.65
C GLU A 353 -15.89 -28.62 19.42
N GLU A 354 -16.76 -28.51 20.42
CA GLU A 354 -18.23 -28.35 20.22
C GLU A 354 -18.65 -26.96 19.68
N ASN A 355 -17.76 -25.97 19.71
CA ASN A 355 -17.98 -24.65 19.10
C ASN A 355 -17.42 -24.49 17.69
N ARG A 356 -16.89 -25.57 17.08
CA ARG A 356 -16.30 -25.50 15.73
C ARG A 356 -17.34 -25.36 14.62
N GLU A 357 -18.59 -25.79 14.86
CA GLU A 357 -19.70 -25.67 13.91
C GLU A 357 -20.60 -24.44 14.18
N SER A 358 -20.83 -24.07 15.44
CA SER A 358 -21.66 -22.90 15.81
C SER A 358 -21.08 -21.55 15.33
N LEU A 359 -19.76 -21.51 15.08
CA LEU A 359 -19.05 -20.36 14.51
C LEU A 359 -19.11 -20.30 12.98
N ARG A 360 -19.48 -21.38 12.30
CA ARG A 360 -19.71 -21.40 10.85
C ARG A 360 -21.14 -20.98 10.47
N GLU A 361 -22.10 -21.14 11.37
CA GLU A 361 -23.52 -20.90 11.08
C GLU A 361 -24.00 -19.46 11.35
N ASN A 362 -23.17 -18.59 11.94
CA ASN A 362 -23.56 -17.22 12.35
C ASN A 362 -22.76 -16.07 11.68
N THR A 363 -22.16 -16.33 10.53
CA THR A 363 -21.57 -15.31 9.63
C THR A 363 -22.12 -15.51 8.23
#